data_AF-A0A246SBL0-F1
#
_entry.id   AF-A0A246SBL0-F1
#
_cell.length_a   1.000
_cell.length_b   1.000
_cell.length_c   1.000
_cell.angle_alpha   90.00
_cell.angle_beta   90.00
_cell.angle_gamma   90.00
#
_symmetry.space_group_name_H-M   'P 1'
#
loop_
_entity.id
_entity.type
_entity.pdbx_description
1 polymer ?
#
loop_
_entity_poly.entity_id
_entity_poly.type
_entity_poly.pdbx_seq_one_letter_code
_entity_poly.pdbx_strand_id
1 'polypeptide(L)'
;MDVMGTENAALSSEQRWLKQEHKMFSRIENDLRYYNGEIKLCRVAQTNLSIAVMIFGVLTPVVIAEAGKTDSLFGSSALLTTVATGMAALAAILEGIRRIGRFDRRWIANYSAATKIRRLRDQYRLRQIGKPVGSDDWKENIVHYQQLINDVLDKETAIFFKDLDKPEDEPSPEKDQTGKGTKPKN
;
A
#
# COMPACT_ATOMS: atom_id res chain seq x y z
N MET A 1 31.77 23.95 -5.75
CA MET A 1 32.61 23.44 -4.64
C MET A 1 32.29 21.98 -4.45
N ASP A 2 33.22 21.15 -4.88
CA ASP A 2 33.10 19.73 -5.12
C ASP A 2 33.58 18.94 -3.90
N VAL A 3 32.79 18.98 -2.82
CA VAL A 3 33.15 18.36 -1.54
C VAL A 3 33.02 16.83 -1.58
N MET A 4 32.25 16.29 -2.55
CA MET A 4 32.15 14.84 -2.76
C MET A 4 33.33 14.25 -3.55
N GLY A 5 34.02 15.06 -4.38
CA GLY A 5 35.16 14.61 -5.18
C GLY A 5 36.40 14.30 -4.35
N THR A 6 36.66 15.08 -3.28
CA THR A 6 37.88 14.96 -2.46
C THR A 6 37.79 13.87 -1.39
N GLU A 7 36.61 13.62 -0.82
CA GLU A 7 36.41 12.62 0.24
C GLU A 7 36.58 11.16 -0.27
N ASN A 8 36.32 10.92 -1.56
CA ASN A 8 36.50 9.62 -2.18
C ASN A 8 37.94 9.34 -2.63
N ALA A 9 38.79 10.37 -2.77
CA ALA A 9 40.17 10.22 -3.22
C ALA A 9 41.07 9.54 -2.17
N ALA A 10 40.73 9.67 -0.87
CA ALA A 10 41.50 9.15 0.25
C ALA A 10 41.09 7.72 0.71
N LEU A 11 39.98 7.18 0.21
CA LEU A 11 39.48 5.86 0.60
C LEU A 11 40.09 4.76 -0.28
N SER A 12 40.41 3.62 0.33
CA SER A 12 40.79 2.41 -0.39
C SER A 12 39.65 1.95 -1.32
N SER A 13 39.97 1.21 -2.37
CA SER A 13 38.96 0.68 -3.31
C SER A 13 37.86 -0.10 -2.58
N GLU A 14 38.24 -0.91 -1.60
CA GLU A 14 37.34 -1.65 -0.73
C GLU A 14 36.40 -0.74 0.07
N GLN A 15 36.94 0.29 0.72
CA GLN A 15 36.13 1.24 1.50
C GLN A 15 35.12 2.00 0.64
N ARG A 16 35.47 2.35 -0.60
CA ARG A 16 34.54 2.99 -1.54
C ARG A 16 33.37 2.07 -1.86
N TRP A 17 33.64 0.79 -2.12
CA TRP A 17 32.61 -0.20 -2.41
C TRP A 17 31.70 -0.44 -1.21
N LEU A 18 32.23 -0.58 0.01
CA LEU A 18 31.42 -0.66 1.23
C LEU A 18 30.56 0.60 1.44
N LYS A 19 31.09 1.80 1.18
CA LYS A 19 30.31 3.05 1.26
C LYS A 19 29.15 3.06 0.26
N GLN A 20 29.36 2.53 -0.96
CA GLN A 20 28.30 2.41 -1.96
C GLN A 20 27.22 1.40 -1.56
N GLU A 21 27.62 0.23 -1.06
CA GLU A 21 26.69 -0.78 -0.54
C GLU A 21 25.85 -0.20 0.61
N HIS A 22 26.49 0.50 1.55
CA HIS A 22 25.80 1.15 2.65
C HIS A 22 24.81 2.22 2.17
N LYS A 23 25.22 3.07 1.21
CA LYS A 23 24.35 4.08 0.61
C LYS A 23 23.13 3.44 -0.07
N MET A 24 23.33 2.33 -0.78
CA MET A 24 22.25 1.56 -1.38
C MET A 24 21.27 1.03 -0.32
N PHE A 25 21.77 0.42 0.75
CA PHE A 25 20.92 -0.07 1.84
C PHE A 25 20.16 1.05 2.55
N SER A 26 20.79 2.19 2.77
CA SER A 26 20.14 3.36 3.37
C SER A 26 18.97 3.84 2.50
N ARG A 27 19.14 3.89 1.18
CA ARG A 27 18.05 4.22 0.25
C ARG A 27 16.90 3.21 0.35
N ILE A 28 17.21 1.92 0.30
CA ILE A 28 16.20 0.84 0.40
C ILE A 28 15.45 0.90 1.73
N GLU A 29 16.14 1.23 2.82
CA GLU A 29 15.49 1.37 4.12
C GLU A 29 14.55 2.57 4.16
N ASN A 30 14.91 3.68 3.52
CA ASN A 30 14.01 4.82 3.36
C ASN A 30 12.77 4.44 2.54
N ASP A 31 12.94 3.70 1.45
CA ASP A 31 11.81 3.21 0.63
C ASP A 31 10.90 2.28 1.46
N LEU A 32 11.48 1.38 2.25
CA LEU A 32 10.73 0.52 3.17
C LEU A 32 10.01 1.31 4.26
N ARG A 33 10.61 2.38 4.79
CA ARG A 33 9.95 3.28 5.75
C ARG A 33 8.77 3.99 5.13
N TYR A 34 8.92 4.48 3.90
CA TYR A 34 7.82 5.07 3.12
C TYR A 34 6.66 4.08 2.97
N TYR A 35 6.93 2.87 2.47
CA TYR A 35 5.89 1.85 2.31
C TYR A 35 5.21 1.46 3.63
N ASN A 36 5.96 1.34 4.74
CA ASN A 36 5.34 1.06 6.04
C ASN A 36 4.45 2.22 6.54
N GLY A 37 4.81 3.47 6.21
CA GLY A 37 3.98 4.64 6.48
C GLY A 37 2.66 4.57 5.71
N GLU A 38 2.74 4.36 4.40
CA GLU A 38 1.58 4.25 3.50
C GLU A 38 0.66 3.08 3.88
N ILE A 39 1.22 1.93 4.27
CA ILE A 39 0.46 0.77 4.76
C ILE A 39 -0.37 1.14 5.99
N LYS A 40 0.20 1.86 6.95
CA LYS A 40 -0.53 2.30 8.15
C LYS A 40 -1.62 3.30 7.80
N LEU A 41 -1.29 4.29 6.96
CA LEU A 41 -2.22 5.32 6.54
C LEU A 41 -3.42 4.72 5.79
N CYS A 42 -3.16 3.84 4.81
CA CYS A 42 -4.22 3.16 4.07
C CYS A 42 -5.14 2.35 4.99
N ARG A 43 -4.57 1.63 5.97
CA ARG A 43 -5.35 0.84 6.92
C ARG A 43 -6.24 1.72 7.80
N VAL A 44 -5.71 2.81 8.33
CA VAL A 44 -6.46 3.76 9.16
C VAL A 44 -7.55 4.44 8.33
N ALA A 45 -7.21 4.94 7.14
CA ALA A 45 -8.16 5.58 6.23
C ALA A 45 -9.30 4.64 5.85
N GLN A 46 -8.99 3.41 5.43
CA GLN A 46 -9.99 2.40 5.08
C GLN A 46 -10.92 2.06 6.24
N THR A 47 -10.35 1.86 7.44
CA THR A 47 -11.12 1.51 8.64
C THR A 47 -12.06 2.64 9.02
N ASN A 48 -11.55 3.87 9.12
CA ASN A 48 -12.35 5.03 9.50
C ASN A 48 -13.46 5.32 8.50
N LEU A 49 -13.15 5.23 7.20
CA LEU A 49 -14.12 5.49 6.15
C LEU A 49 -15.20 4.41 6.09
N SER A 50 -14.83 3.14 6.27
CA SER A 50 -15.81 2.04 6.32
C SER A 50 -16.72 2.13 7.54
N ILE A 51 -16.19 2.51 8.70
CA ILE A 51 -16.99 2.79 9.91
C ILE A 51 -17.95 3.95 9.66
N ALA A 52 -17.47 5.05 9.07
CA ALA A 52 -18.30 6.21 8.79
C ALA A 52 -19.46 5.86 7.82
N VAL A 53 -19.16 5.17 6.72
CA VAL A 53 -20.18 4.70 5.76
C VAL A 53 -21.20 3.79 6.45
N MET A 54 -20.76 2.88 7.31
CA MET A 54 -21.66 2.01 8.08
C MET A 54 -22.58 2.81 9.01
N ILE A 55 -22.04 3.76 9.76
CA ILE A 55 -22.82 4.62 10.67
C ILE A 55 -23.88 5.39 9.88
N PHE A 56 -23.50 6.06 8.80
CA PHE A 56 -24.45 6.80 7.98
C PHE A 56 -25.46 5.88 7.27
N GLY A 57 -25.04 4.69 6.83
CA GLY A 57 -25.91 3.70 6.21
C GLY A 57 -27.01 3.18 7.14
N VAL A 58 -26.74 3.12 8.45
CA VAL A 58 -27.72 2.72 9.47
C VAL A 58 -28.56 3.91 9.96
N LEU A 59 -27.92 5.05 10.24
CA LEU A 59 -28.63 6.21 10.79
C LEU A 59 -29.54 6.90 9.78
N THR A 60 -29.14 6.98 8.50
CA THR A 60 -29.92 7.68 7.48
C THR A 60 -31.33 7.10 7.32
N PRO A 61 -31.53 5.77 7.17
CA PRO A 61 -32.86 5.18 7.14
C PRO A 61 -33.68 5.42 8.41
N VAL A 62 -33.05 5.42 9.59
CA VAL A 62 -33.73 5.67 10.86
C VAL A 62 -34.28 7.10 10.91
N VAL A 63 -33.48 8.10 10.52
CA VAL A 63 -33.93 9.50 10.49
C VAL A 63 -35.01 9.72 9.43
N ILE A 64 -34.90 9.08 8.27
CA ILE A 64 -35.95 9.11 7.23
C ILE A 64 -37.26 8.53 7.77
N ALA A 65 -37.21 7.40 8.48
CA ALA A 65 -38.38 6.77 9.06
C ALA A 65 -39.03 7.65 10.15
N GLU A 66 -38.24 8.32 11.00
CA GLU A 66 -38.75 9.28 11.99
C GLU A 66 -39.37 10.53 11.34
N ALA A 67 -38.77 11.06 10.26
CA ALA A 67 -39.29 12.22 9.53
C ALA A 67 -40.69 11.97 8.94
N GLY A 68 -41.02 10.71 8.63
CA GLY A 68 -42.32 10.29 8.09
C GLY A 68 -43.43 10.14 9.12
N LYS A 69 -43.15 10.27 10.42
CA LYS A 69 -44.16 10.19 11.48
C LYS A 69 -44.85 11.54 11.70
N THR A 70 -46.17 11.49 11.96
CA THR A 70 -46.99 12.67 12.28
C THR A 70 -46.66 13.26 13.66
N ASP A 71 -46.36 12.43 14.65
CA ASP A 71 -45.90 12.83 15.99
C ASP A 71 -44.45 12.39 16.21
N SER A 72 -43.52 13.16 15.67
CA SER A 72 -42.09 12.92 15.83
C SER A 72 -41.60 13.35 17.22
N LEU A 73 -40.84 12.48 17.89
CA LEU A 73 -40.18 12.76 19.17
C LEU A 73 -38.93 13.65 19.03
N PHE A 74 -38.39 13.81 17.81
CA PHE A 74 -37.09 14.44 17.56
C PHE A 74 -37.18 15.83 16.92
N GLY A 75 -38.39 16.39 16.80
CA GLY A 75 -38.64 17.72 16.24
C GLY A 75 -39.50 17.70 14.98
N SER A 76 -39.52 18.82 14.24
CA SER A 76 -40.40 18.98 13.08
C SER A 76 -39.97 18.09 11.91
N SER A 77 -40.96 17.56 11.18
CA SER A 77 -40.73 16.70 10.00
C SER A 77 -39.86 17.37 8.93
N ALA A 78 -40.03 18.68 8.70
CA ALA A 78 -39.21 19.45 7.76
C ALA A 78 -37.72 19.49 8.14
N LEU A 79 -37.43 19.68 9.44
CA LEU A 79 -36.06 19.68 9.95
C LEU A 79 -35.43 18.29 9.83
N LEU A 80 -36.16 17.23 10.22
CA LEU A 80 -35.67 15.85 10.11
C LEU A 80 -35.43 15.42 8.66
N THR A 81 -36.28 15.84 7.73
CA THR A 81 -36.10 15.57 6.29
C THR A 81 -34.83 16.26 5.76
N THR A 82 -34.57 17.48 6.19
CA THR A 82 -33.35 18.23 5.83
C THR A 82 -32.10 17.54 6.36
N VAL A 83 -32.13 17.11 7.63
CA VAL A 83 -31.04 16.37 8.26
C VAL A 83 -30.80 15.03 7.56
N ALA A 84 -31.86 14.25 7.31
CA ALA A 84 -31.78 12.99 6.59
C ALA A 84 -31.15 13.15 5.20
N THR A 85 -31.54 14.18 4.47
CA THR A 85 -30.98 14.49 3.14
C THR A 85 -29.48 14.82 3.24
N GLY A 86 -29.10 15.63 4.24
CA GLY A 86 -27.69 15.94 4.51
C GLY A 86 -26.87 14.70 4.86
N MET A 87 -27.41 13.80 5.68
CA MET A 87 -26.77 12.53 6.04
C MET A 87 -26.62 11.61 4.84
N ALA A 88 -27.64 11.50 3.98
CA ALA A 88 -27.59 10.73 2.75
C ALA A 88 -26.51 11.28 1.79
N ALA A 89 -26.43 12.60 1.63
CA ALA A 89 -25.42 13.24 0.81
C ALA A 89 -24.00 12.97 1.34
N LEU A 90 -23.79 13.09 2.66
CA LEU A 90 -22.51 12.76 3.29
C LEU A 90 -22.14 11.28 3.12
N ALA A 91 -23.10 10.37 3.27
CA ALA A 91 -22.88 8.94 3.05
C ALA A 91 -22.40 8.65 1.62
N ALA A 92 -23.04 9.27 0.62
CA ALA A 92 -22.68 9.13 -0.77
C ALA A 92 -21.28 9.68 -1.08
N ILE A 93 -20.93 10.85 -0.50
CA ILE A 93 -19.58 11.43 -0.64
C ILE A 93 -18.53 10.51 -0.03
N LEU A 94 -18.76 9.99 1.18
CA LEU A 94 -17.82 9.09 1.86
C LEU A 94 -17.62 7.79 1.09
N GLU A 95 -18.69 7.20 0.54
CA GLU A 95 -18.60 6.02 -0.31
C GLU A 95 -17.85 6.34 -1.62
N GLY A 96 -18.07 7.52 -2.22
CA GLY A 96 -17.29 7.99 -3.37
C GLY A 96 -15.80 8.11 -3.05
N ILE A 97 -15.44 8.70 -1.91
CA ILE A 97 -14.05 8.77 -1.44
C ILE A 97 -13.48 7.36 -1.22
N ARG A 98 -14.29 6.41 -0.73
CA ARG A 98 -13.85 5.02 -0.49
C ARG A 98 -13.47 4.34 -1.80
N ARG A 99 -14.29 4.53 -2.82
CA ARG A 99 -14.08 3.99 -4.17
C ARG A 99 -12.91 4.64 -4.88
N ILE A 100 -12.76 5.96 -4.79
CA ILE A 100 -11.62 6.68 -5.41
C ILE A 100 -10.31 6.32 -4.71
N GLY A 101 -10.32 6.29 -3.38
CA GLY A 101 -9.12 6.04 -2.57
C GLY A 101 -8.56 4.63 -2.73
N ARG A 102 -9.42 3.63 -3.00
CA ARG A 102 -9.06 2.20 -3.14
C ARG A 102 -8.02 1.75 -2.12
N PHE A 103 -8.20 2.16 -0.86
CA PHE A 103 -7.18 2.00 0.19
C PHE A 103 -6.82 0.54 0.42
N ASP A 104 -7.75 -0.40 0.25
CA ASP A 104 -7.46 -1.84 0.30
C ASP A 104 -6.46 -2.28 -0.77
N ARG A 105 -6.65 -1.87 -2.03
CA ARG A 105 -5.73 -2.22 -3.12
C ARG A 105 -4.36 -1.60 -2.90
N ARG A 106 -4.32 -0.32 -2.51
CA ARG A 106 -3.06 0.39 -2.19
C ARG A 106 -2.33 -0.27 -1.01
N TRP A 107 -3.06 -0.68 0.02
CA TRP A 107 -2.50 -1.41 1.16
C TRP A 107 -1.86 -2.73 0.72
N ILE A 108 -2.56 -3.55 -0.06
CA ILE A 108 -2.05 -4.84 -0.57
C ILE A 108 -0.80 -4.63 -1.44
N ALA A 109 -0.84 -3.65 -2.36
CA ALA A 109 0.28 -3.35 -3.25
C ALA A 109 1.53 -2.95 -2.46
N ASN A 110 1.41 -1.98 -1.55
CA ASN A 110 2.50 -1.49 -0.71
C ASN A 110 3.05 -2.58 0.21
N TYR A 111 2.18 -3.39 0.81
CA TYR A 111 2.58 -4.51 1.65
C TYR A 111 3.35 -5.58 0.86
N SER A 112 2.88 -5.92 -0.35
CA SER A 112 3.54 -6.87 -1.24
C SER A 112 4.91 -6.37 -1.69
N ALA A 113 5.02 -5.10 -2.09
CA ALA A 113 6.28 -4.47 -2.48
C ALA A 113 7.30 -4.49 -1.34
N ALA A 114 6.90 -4.02 -0.15
CA ALA A 114 7.76 -4.04 1.04
C ALA A 114 8.26 -5.46 1.38
N THR A 115 7.39 -6.46 1.25
CA THR A 115 7.73 -7.87 1.52
C THR A 115 8.70 -8.43 0.48
N LYS A 116 8.52 -8.10 -0.80
CA LYS A 116 9.45 -8.49 -1.88
C LYS A 116 10.83 -7.86 -1.68
N ILE A 117 10.89 -6.56 -1.36
CA ILE A 117 12.15 -5.86 -1.11
C ILE A 117 12.90 -6.51 0.08
N ARG A 118 12.20 -6.84 1.17
CA ARG A 118 12.81 -7.55 2.31
C ARG A 118 13.37 -8.92 1.91
N ARG A 119 12.63 -9.71 1.12
CA ARG A 119 13.12 -11.01 0.63
C ARG A 119 14.33 -10.88 -0.29
N LEU A 120 14.31 -9.90 -1.20
CA LEU A 120 15.45 -9.63 -2.08
C LEU A 120 16.69 -9.24 -1.26
N ARG A 121 16.52 -8.47 -0.18
CA ARG A 121 17.61 -8.11 0.73
C ARG A 121 18.26 -9.35 1.36
N ASP A 122 17.44 -10.30 1.80
CA ASP A 122 17.95 -11.53 2.41
C ASP A 122 18.67 -12.39 1.37
N GLN A 123 18.13 -12.48 0.15
CA GLN A 123 18.80 -13.15 -0.98
C GLN A 123 20.13 -12.50 -1.35
N TYR A 124 20.18 -11.17 -1.38
CA TYR A 124 21.41 -10.43 -1.63
C TYR A 124 22.48 -10.78 -0.60
N ARG A 125 22.14 -10.74 0.70
CA ARG A 125 23.05 -11.08 1.80
C ARG A 125 23.62 -12.49 1.64
N LEU A 126 22.77 -13.47 1.30
CA LEU A 126 23.21 -14.84 1.05
C LEU A 126 24.20 -14.92 -0.11
N ARG A 127 23.94 -14.21 -1.21
CA ARG A 127 24.83 -14.17 -2.39
C ARG A 127 26.12 -13.38 -2.17
N GLN A 128 26.19 -12.58 -1.10
CA GLN A 128 27.35 -11.76 -0.75
C GLN A 128 28.37 -12.52 0.11
N ILE A 129 27.95 -13.59 0.79
CA ILE A 129 28.83 -14.36 1.67
C ILE A 129 29.98 -14.98 0.88
N GLY A 130 31.20 -14.82 1.40
CA GLY A 130 32.41 -15.41 0.83
C GLY A 130 33.00 -14.67 -0.37
N LYS A 131 32.37 -13.59 -0.85
CA LYS A 131 32.90 -12.79 -1.96
C LYS A 131 33.85 -11.70 -1.47
N PRO A 132 35.06 -11.55 -2.03
CA PRO A 132 35.94 -10.44 -1.73
C PRO A 132 35.28 -9.11 -2.10
N VAL A 133 35.40 -8.12 -1.23
CA VAL A 133 34.80 -6.80 -1.46
C VAL A 133 35.40 -6.14 -2.69
N GLY A 134 34.55 -5.65 -3.60
CA GLY A 134 34.98 -5.02 -4.84
C GLY A 134 35.51 -6.00 -5.91
N SER A 135 35.40 -7.32 -5.70
CA SER A 135 35.53 -8.31 -6.78
C SER A 135 34.42 -8.13 -7.82
N ASP A 136 34.60 -8.68 -9.02
CA ASP A 136 33.60 -8.54 -10.09
C ASP A 136 32.29 -9.23 -9.71
N ASP A 137 32.35 -10.41 -9.09
CA ASP A 137 31.17 -11.11 -8.53
C ASP A 137 30.44 -10.33 -7.44
N TRP A 138 31.16 -9.49 -6.69
CA TRP A 138 30.61 -8.63 -5.64
C TRP A 138 29.89 -7.44 -6.26
N LYS A 139 30.48 -6.82 -7.29
CA LYS A 139 29.87 -5.71 -8.04
C LYS A 139 28.64 -6.17 -8.82
N GLU A 140 28.72 -7.32 -9.49
CA GLU A 140 27.61 -7.87 -10.26
C GLU A 140 26.40 -8.15 -9.35
N ASN A 141 26.63 -8.70 -8.16
CA ASN A 141 25.55 -8.94 -7.21
C ASN A 141 24.87 -7.64 -6.73
N ILE A 142 25.63 -6.54 -6.57
CA ILE A 142 25.05 -5.22 -6.27
C ILE A 142 24.19 -4.71 -7.40
N VAL A 143 24.71 -4.72 -8.63
CA VAL A 143 23.98 -4.22 -9.81
C VAL A 143 22.69 -5.03 -10.01
N HIS A 144 22.80 -6.35 -9.92
CA HIS A 144 21.66 -7.24 -10.03
C HIS A 144 20.60 -6.98 -8.94
N TYR A 145 21.03 -6.77 -7.70
CA TYR A 145 20.11 -6.46 -6.61
C TYR A 145 19.41 -5.10 -6.80
N GLN A 146 20.14 -4.08 -7.27
CA GLN A 146 19.55 -2.78 -7.60
C GLN A 146 18.51 -2.89 -8.72
N GLN A 147 18.79 -3.67 -9.77
CA GLN A 147 17.84 -3.92 -10.85
C GLN A 147 16.56 -4.58 -10.32
N LEU A 148 16.69 -5.64 -9.50
CA LEU A 148 15.53 -6.32 -8.93
C LEU A 148 14.67 -5.42 -8.04
N ILE A 149 15.28 -4.47 -7.32
CA ILE A 149 14.54 -3.48 -6.53
C ILE A 149 13.82 -2.49 -7.45
N ASN A 150 14.51 -1.91 -8.43
CA ASN A 150 13.91 -0.98 -9.37
C ASN A 150 12.73 -1.64 -10.11
N ASP A 151 12.85 -2.90 -10.52
CA ASP A 151 11.77 -3.68 -11.12
C ASP A 151 10.53 -3.80 -10.20
N VAL A 152 10.73 -3.92 -8.88
CA VAL A 152 9.63 -3.97 -7.92
C VAL A 152 8.94 -2.61 -7.81
N LEU A 153 9.71 -1.52 -7.78
CA LEU A 153 9.20 -0.15 -7.72
C LEU A 153 8.46 0.24 -9.01
N ASP A 154 9.04 -0.09 -10.17
CA ASP A 154 8.47 0.20 -11.49
C ASP A 154 7.18 -0.59 -11.72
N LYS A 155 7.14 -1.87 -11.31
CA LYS A 155 5.91 -2.68 -11.40
C LYS A 155 4.79 -2.15 -10.51
N GLU A 156 5.11 -1.59 -9.34
CA GLU A 156 4.10 -0.99 -8.47
C GLU A 156 3.52 0.27 -9.10
N THR A 157 4.39 1.14 -9.63
CA THR A 157 3.98 2.33 -10.38
C THR A 157 3.11 1.96 -11.59
N ALA A 158 3.51 0.95 -12.37
CA ALA A 158 2.77 0.50 -13.54
C ALA A 158 1.41 -0.16 -13.20
N ILE A 159 1.34 -0.94 -12.11
CA ILE A 159 0.08 -1.53 -11.64
C ILE A 159 -0.86 -0.44 -11.14
N PHE A 160 -0.36 0.57 -10.44
CA PHE A 160 -1.15 1.72 -9.99
C PHE A 160 -1.85 2.41 -11.16
N PHE A 161 -1.12 2.73 -12.24
CA PHE A 161 -1.72 3.37 -13.42
C PHE A 161 -2.63 2.43 -14.21
N LYS A 162 -2.27 1.16 -14.36
CA LYS A 162 -3.13 0.18 -15.04
C LYS A 162 -4.45 -0.05 -14.31
N ASP A 163 -4.46 0.02 -12.99
CA ASP A 163 -5.68 -0.10 -12.19
C ASP A 163 -6.55 1.18 -12.24
N LEU A 164 -5.98 2.35 -12.52
CA LEU A 164 -6.75 3.58 -12.77
C LEU A 164 -7.57 3.48 -14.07
N ASP A 165 -7.05 2.81 -15.09
CA ASP A 165 -7.70 2.66 -16.39
C ASP A 165 -8.75 1.53 -16.47
N LYS A 166 -8.87 0.69 -15.43
CA LYS A 166 -9.84 -0.42 -15.41
C LYS A 166 -11.21 0.00 -14.84
N PRO A 167 -12.32 -0.17 -15.60
CA PRO A 167 -13.67 -0.02 -15.07
C PRO A 167 -13.96 -1.08 -13.99
N GLU A 168 -14.83 -0.73 -13.03
CA GLU A 168 -15.00 -1.43 -11.74
C GLU A 168 -15.59 -2.86 -11.82
N ASP A 169 -15.99 -3.34 -12.99
CA ASP A 169 -16.73 -4.61 -13.13
C ASP A 169 -15.87 -5.87 -13.37
N GLU A 170 -14.54 -5.77 -13.40
CA GLU A 170 -13.70 -6.97 -13.41
C GLU A 170 -13.42 -7.47 -11.99
N PRO A 171 -13.92 -8.66 -11.59
CA PRO A 171 -13.55 -9.26 -10.32
C PRO A 171 -12.03 -9.45 -10.30
N SER A 172 -11.43 -9.02 -9.18
CA SER A 172 -10.02 -9.27 -8.86
C SER A 172 -9.74 -10.77 -9.10
N PRO A 173 -8.63 -11.16 -9.75
CA PRO A 173 -8.34 -12.58 -9.96
C PRO A 173 -8.15 -13.24 -8.60
N GLU A 174 -9.20 -13.92 -8.16
CA GLU A 174 -9.23 -14.84 -7.04
C GLU A 174 -8.15 -15.89 -7.31
N LYS A 175 -7.02 -15.79 -6.61
CA LYS A 175 -6.05 -16.88 -6.56
C LYS A 175 -6.54 -17.89 -5.53
N ASP A 176 -7.55 -18.64 -5.94
CA ASP A 176 -7.92 -19.88 -5.30
C ASP A 176 -6.89 -20.95 -5.70
N GLN A 177 -6.07 -21.39 -4.75
CA GLN A 177 -5.42 -22.70 -4.75
C GLN A 177 -4.68 -22.95 -3.42
N THR A 178 -5.44 -23.31 -2.39
CA THR A 178 -4.96 -24.24 -1.34
C THR A 178 -6.13 -24.96 -0.70
N GLY A 179 -6.30 -26.25 -1.01
CA GLY A 179 -7.27 -27.09 -0.32
C GLY A 179 -7.71 -28.35 -1.07
N LYS A 180 -6.80 -29.24 -1.46
CA LYS A 180 -7.16 -30.63 -1.78
C LYS A 180 -7.65 -31.32 -0.51
N GLY A 181 -8.95 -31.28 -0.25
CA GLY A 181 -9.65 -32.08 0.75
C GLY A 181 -10.45 -33.18 0.07
N THR A 182 -9.81 -34.31 -0.22
CA THR A 182 -10.47 -35.52 -0.72
C THR A 182 -11.42 -36.06 0.37
N LYS A 183 -12.73 -36.08 0.12
CA LYS A 183 -13.69 -36.86 0.93
C LYS A 183 -13.58 -38.35 0.57
N PRO A 184 -13.51 -39.28 1.52
CA PRO A 184 -13.75 -40.68 1.23
C PRO A 184 -15.27 -40.92 1.08
N LYS A 185 -15.64 -41.72 0.08
CA LYS A 185 -16.98 -42.29 -0.08
C LYS A 185 -17.17 -43.40 0.96
N ASN A 186 -18.32 -43.39 1.63
CA ASN A 186 -19.05 -44.59 2.03
C ASN A 186 -20.45 -44.47 1.44
#